data_AF-A0A182RTX9-F1
#
_entry.id   AF-A0A182RTX9-F1
#
_cell.length_a   1.000
_cell.length_b   1.000
_cell.length_c   1.000
_cell.angle_alpha   90.00
_cell.angle_beta   90.00
_cell.angle_gamma   90.00
#
_symmetry.space_group_name_H-M   'P 1'
#
loop_
_entity.id
_entity.type
_entity.pdbx_description
1 polymer ?
#
loop_
_entity_poly.entity_id
_entity_poly.type
_entity_poly.pdbx_seq_one_letter_code
_entity_poly.pdbx_strand_id
1 'polypeptide(L)' 'MKAITQRVNSAKVMVGDETVSSIGRGLCILVSISSDNDANVMDWMWRTRVALSPAVR' A
#
# COMPACT_ATOMS: atom_id res chain seq x y z
N MET A 1 6.61 1.90 11.13
CA MET A 1 5.71 1.93 9.95
C MET A 1 4.99 0.60 9.87
N LYS A 2 3.72 0.58 9.44
CA LYS A 2 2.97 -0.66 9.17
C LYS A 2 2.25 -0.55 7.84
N ALA A 3 2.01 -1.69 7.20
CA ALA A 3 1.26 -1.76 5.97
C ALA A 3 0.27 -2.93 5.99
N ILE A 4 -0.92 -2.70 5.45
CA ILE A 4 -1.90 -3.74 5.13
C ILE A 4 -1.91 -3.87 3.61
N THR A 5 -1.64 -5.07 3.09
CA THR A 5 -1.61 -5.35 1.66
C THR A 5 -2.86 -6.14 1.26
N GLN A 6 -3.58 -5.64 0.27
CA GLN A 6 -4.80 -6.26 -0.25
C GLN A 6 -4.64 -6.56 -1.73
N ARG A 7 -4.79 -7.83 -2.11
CA ARG A 7 -4.88 -8.21 -3.52
C ARG A 7 -6.26 -7.83 -4.05
N VAL A 8 -6.30 -7.06 -5.13
CA VAL A 8 -7.54 -6.51 -5.67
C VAL A 8 -7.63 -6.75 -7.18
N ASN A 9 -8.86 -6.90 -7.67
CA ASN A 9 -9.15 -6.85 -9.10
C ASN A 9 -9.26 -5.40 -9.59
N SER A 10 -9.62 -4.47 -8.69
CA SER A 10 -9.60 -3.02 -8.91
C SER A 10 -9.61 -2.31 -7.55
N ALA A 11 -9.08 -1.09 -7.52
CA ALA A 11 -9.23 -0.17 -6.39
C ALA A 11 -9.26 1.28 -6.89
N LYS A 12 -9.90 2.18 -6.13
CA LYS A 12 -9.92 3.61 -6.43
C LYS A 12 -9.95 4.44 -5.16
N VAL A 13 -9.44 5.66 -5.27
CA VAL A 13 -9.54 6.69 -4.22
C VAL A 13 -10.47 7.77 -4.73
N MET A 14 -11.42 8.17 -3.89
CA MET A 14 -12.35 9.26 -4.18
C MET A 14 -12.24 10.35 -3.13
N VAL A 15 -12.41 11.60 -3.55
CA VAL A 15 -12.55 12.76 -2.67
C VAL A 15 -13.91 13.37 -2.94
N GLY A 16 -14.85 13.16 -2.01
CA GLY A 16 -16.27 13.35 -2.30
C GLY A 16 -16.73 12.37 -3.39
N ASP A 17 -17.30 12.90 -4.46
CA ASP A 17 -17.81 12.12 -5.60
C ASP A 17 -16.81 11.98 -6.76
N GLU A 18 -15.64 12.63 -6.66
CA GLU A 18 -14.63 12.62 -7.72
C GLU A 18 -13.60 11.50 -7.50
N THR A 19 -13.33 10.71 -8.54
CA THR A 19 -12.24 9.72 -8.51
C THR A 19 -10.92 10.40 -8.83
N VAL A 20 -10.04 10.48 -7.83
CA VAL A 20 -8.71 11.11 -7.97
C VAL A 20 -7.65 10.13 -8.46
N SER A 21 -7.85 8.83 -8.25
CA SER A 21 -6.95 7.79 -8.73
C SER A 21 -7.65 6.43 -8.78
N SER A 22 -7.21 5.56 -9.70
CA SER A 22 -7.68 4.18 -9.76
C SER A 22 -6.61 3.26 -10.32
N ILE A 23 -6.72 1.98 -9.96
CA ILE A 23 -5.91 0.89 -10.46
C ILE A 23 -6.81 -0.27 -10.89
N GLY A 24 -6.33 -1.05 -11.88
CA GLY A 24 -6.91 -2.34 -12.23
C GLY A 24 -6.43 -3.45 -11.30
N ARG A 25 -6.20 -4.65 -11.85
CA ARG A 25 -5.70 -5.80 -11.07
C ARG A 25 -4.34 -5.48 -10.46
N GLY A 26 -4.20 -5.63 -9.16
CA GLY A 26 -2.97 -5.26 -8.46
C GLY A 26 -3.10 -5.34 -6.94
N LEU A 27 -2.43 -4.43 -6.25
CA LEU A 27 -2.40 -4.34 -4.80
C LEU A 27 -2.89 -2.96 -4.34
N CYS A 28 -3.81 -2.95 -3.39
CA CYS A 28 -4.10 -1.77 -2.59
C CYS A 28 -3.32 -1.88 -1.27
N ILE A 29 -2.57 -0.83 -0.92
CA ILE A 29 -1.71 -0.84 0.26
C ILE A 29 -2.11 0.32 1.16
N LEU A 30 -2.58 0.00 2.36
CA LEU A 30 -2.83 0.98 3.41
C LEU A 30 -1.56 1.11 4.24
N VAL A 31 -0.96 2.31 4.28
CA VAL A 31 0.29 2.56 4.99
C VAL A 31 0.03 3.45 6.20
N SER A 32 0.48 3.01 7.38
CA SER A 32 0.53 3.84 8.59
C SER A 32 1.96 4.28 8.86
N ILE A 33 2.16 5.58 8.99
CA ILE A 33 3.44 6.20 9.34
C ILE A 33 3.38 6.62 10.82
N SER A 34 4.45 6.36 11.56
CA SER A 34 4.65 6.83 12.94
C SER A 34 5.78 7.85 12.99
N SER A 35 5.78 8.70 14.02
CA SER A 35 6.72 9.82 14.18
C SER A 35 8.18 9.39 14.31
N ASP A 36 8.42 8.13 14.66
CA ASP A 36 9.74 7.51 14.78
C ASP A 36 10.26 6.92 13.45
N ASN A 37 9.50 7.02 12.36
CA ASN A 37 9.87 6.39 11.09
C ASN A 37 10.66 7.34 10.20
N ASP A 38 11.68 6.78 9.55
CA ASP A 38 12.50 7.44 8.55
C ASP A 38 12.41 6.72 7.19
N ALA A 39 13.18 7.20 6.21
CA ALA A 39 13.24 6.59 4.89
C ALA A 39 13.80 5.15 4.91
N ASN A 40 14.70 4.83 5.84
CA ASN A 40 15.27 3.48 5.93
C ASN A 40 14.21 2.45 6.34
N VAL A 41 13.32 2.82 7.26
CA VAL A 41 12.19 1.99 7.67
C VAL A 41 11.23 1.72 6.48
N MET A 42 11.03 2.71 5.60
CA MET A 42 10.22 2.54 4.39
C MET A 42 10.84 1.50 3.44
N ASP A 43 12.12 1.66 3.11
CA ASP A 43 12.85 0.76 2.21
C ASP A 43 12.88 -0.67 2.72
N TRP A 44 13.14 -0.85 4.02
CA TRP A 44 13.08 -2.15 4.67
C TRP A 44 11.67 -2.76 4.60
N MET A 45 10.63 -1.98 4.91
CA MET A 45 9.24 -2.46 4.89
C MET A 45 8.83 -2.91 3.49
N TRP A 46 9.17 -2.14 2.45
CA TRP A 46 8.87 -2.51 1.07
C TRP A 46 9.51 -3.85 0.70
N ARG A 47 10.83 -3.97 0.89
CA ARG A 47 11.60 -5.15 0.48
C ARG A 47 11.21 -6.40 1.26
N THR A 48 10.93 -6.28 2.55
CA THR A 48 10.74 -7.44 3.43
C THR A 48 9.28 -7.81 3.65
N ARG A 49 8.38 -6.82 3.80
CA ARG A 49 6.98 -7.07 4.17
C ARG A 49 6.05 -7.03 2.98
N VAL A 50 6.14 -6.00 2.14
CA VAL A 50 5.19 -5.79 1.04
C VAL A 50 5.51 -6.69 -0.15
N ALA A 51 6.72 -6.57 -0.72
CA ALA A 51 7.12 -7.26 -1.95
C ALA A 51 7.14 -8.80 -1.81
N LEU A 52 7.34 -9.29 -0.59
CA LEU A 52 7.34 -10.73 -0.28
C LEU A 52 6.00 -11.24 0.26
N SER A 53 4.98 -10.37 0.37
CA SER A 53 3.69 -10.79 0.92
C SER A 53 2.97 -11.79 -0.01
N PRO A 54 2.15 -12.72 0.55
CA PRO A 54 1.34 -13.63 -0.26
C PRO A 54 0.37 -12.93 -1.21
N ALA A 55 -0.01 -11.69 -0.93
CA ALA A 55 -0.87 -10.91 -1.81
C ALA A 55 -0.19 -10.60 -3.16
N VAL A 56 1.14 -10.52 -3.20
CA VAL A 56 1.94 -10.25 -4.41
C VAL A 56 2.04 -11.48 -5.32
N ARG A 57 2.08 -12.69 -4.75
CA ARG A 57 2.18 -13.96 -5.50
C ARG A 57 0.79 -14.37 -6.01
#